data_AF-A0A7C5MPN7-F1
#
_entry.id   AF-A0A7C5MPN7-F1
#
_cell.length_a   1.000
_cell.length_b   1.000
_cell.length_c   1.000
_cell.angle_alpha   90.00
_cell.angle_beta   90.00
_cell.angle_gamma   90.00
#
_symmetry.space_group_name_H-M   'P 1'
#
loop_
_entity.id
_entity.type
_entity.pdbx_description
1 polymer ?
#
loop_
_entity_poly.entity_id
_entity_poly.type
_entity_poly.pdbx_seq_one_letter_code
_entity_poly.pdbx_strand_id
1 'polypeptide(L)'
;RYEAIPDFLQNLAKVAVEAGAALAGFLQTENIGIEKIVCNVVANPNIRYIVLCGVESAGHWPGDAFECFVKNGVDEKRCIIGSKAPTPYLYNISLEAIERFRKQITLISLLLDENRKIRIDPEMIKKAVQACYQEQPTKFLNYIVYDPGAYPEPPICMKITWRITKPWAVYPEEEAEKMKRIKEAALIKAKEEELTRKRFEESKAFMELLFPKGKKKEEK
;
A
#
# COMPACT_ATOMS: atom_id res chain seq x y z
N ARG A 1 -19.53 17.26 5.16
CA ARG A 1 -20.08 16.05 4.48
C ARG A 1 -19.13 15.77 3.32
N TYR A 2 -18.60 14.55 3.19
CA TYR A 2 -17.81 14.20 2.00
C TYR A 2 -18.70 14.39 0.77
N GLU A 3 -18.22 15.16 -0.21
CA GLU A 3 -18.92 15.33 -1.48
C GLU A 3 -18.98 13.98 -2.19
N ALA A 4 -20.12 13.69 -2.82
CA ALA A 4 -20.26 12.49 -3.63
C ALA A 4 -19.24 12.54 -4.78
N ILE A 5 -18.56 11.42 -5.02
CA ILE A 5 -17.56 11.33 -6.09
C ILE A 5 -18.29 11.47 -7.43
N PRO A 6 -17.91 12.45 -8.28
CA PRO A 6 -18.54 12.64 -9.58
C PRO A 6 -18.56 11.36 -10.45
N ASP A 7 -19.64 11.15 -11.19
CA ASP A 7 -19.84 9.94 -12.01
C ASP A 7 -18.73 9.73 -13.04
N PHE A 8 -18.18 10.81 -13.60
CA PHE A 8 -17.09 10.70 -14.55
C PHE A 8 -15.82 10.09 -13.90
N LEU A 9 -15.53 10.40 -12.63
CA LEU A 9 -14.42 9.79 -11.89
C LEU A 9 -14.72 8.33 -11.53
N GLN A 10 -15.98 8.01 -11.21
CA GLN A 10 -16.44 6.63 -11.02
C GLN A 10 -16.21 5.79 -12.28
N ASN A 11 -16.50 6.36 -13.45
CA ASN A 11 -16.26 5.71 -14.72
C ASN A 11 -14.77 5.44 -14.98
N LEU A 12 -13.85 6.31 -14.55
CA LEU A 12 -12.40 6.06 -14.68
C LEU A 12 -11.97 4.82 -13.90
N ALA A 13 -12.43 4.66 -12.66
CA ALA A 13 -12.12 3.49 -11.85
C ALA A 13 -12.68 2.20 -12.47
N LYS A 14 -13.91 2.26 -13.00
CA LYS A 14 -14.53 1.16 -13.74
C LYS A 14 -13.70 0.75 -14.96
N VAL A 15 -13.35 1.71 -15.80
CA VAL A 15 -12.56 1.47 -17.03
C VAL A 15 -11.19 0.91 -16.71
N ALA A 16 -10.54 1.37 -15.64
CA ALA A 16 -9.24 0.83 -15.22
C ALA A 16 -9.33 -0.67 -14.89
N VAL A 17 -10.36 -1.11 -14.16
CA VAL A 17 -10.57 -2.52 -13.82
C VAL A 17 -10.93 -3.33 -15.07
N GLU A 18 -11.83 -2.84 -15.91
CA GLU A 18 -12.19 -3.49 -17.18
C GLU A 18 -11.01 -3.62 -18.15
N ALA A 19 -10.04 -2.69 -18.07
CA ALA A 19 -8.80 -2.74 -18.83
C ALA A 19 -7.77 -3.73 -18.28
N GLY A 20 -8.00 -4.32 -17.09
CA GLY A 20 -7.11 -5.32 -16.49
C GLY A 20 -6.32 -4.84 -15.27
N ALA A 21 -6.64 -3.69 -14.66
CA ALA A 21 -6.00 -3.27 -13.43
C ALA A 21 -6.37 -4.21 -12.26
N ALA A 22 -5.39 -4.54 -11.42
CA ALA A 22 -5.61 -5.38 -10.23
C ALA A 22 -6.52 -4.71 -9.19
N LEU A 23 -6.43 -3.38 -9.06
CA LEU A 23 -7.24 -2.56 -8.18
C LEU A 23 -7.37 -1.15 -8.73
N ALA A 24 -8.52 -0.52 -8.49
CA ALA A 24 -8.77 0.87 -8.79
C ALA A 24 -9.59 1.50 -7.67
N GLY A 25 -9.32 2.76 -7.34
CA GLY A 25 -9.99 3.46 -6.26
C GLY A 25 -9.60 4.93 -6.18
N PHE A 26 -10.20 5.63 -5.23
CA PHE A 26 -10.02 7.08 -5.06
C PHE A 26 -9.08 7.38 -3.89
N LEU A 27 -8.21 8.36 -4.10
CA LEU A 27 -7.38 8.93 -3.06
C LEU A 27 -7.90 10.33 -2.70
N GLN A 28 -8.52 10.46 -1.53
CA GLN A 28 -9.11 11.73 -1.06
C GLN A 28 -8.29 12.42 0.04
N THR A 29 -7.47 11.66 0.76
CA THR A 29 -6.70 12.16 1.91
C THR A 29 -5.22 11.88 1.69
N GLU A 30 -4.39 12.87 2.02
CA GLU A 30 -2.93 12.88 1.88
C GLU A 30 -2.20 11.98 2.91
N ASN A 31 -2.94 11.35 3.82
CA ASN A 31 -2.41 10.57 4.95
C ASN A 31 -2.94 9.13 4.94
N ILE A 32 -4.06 8.85 5.63
CA ILE A 32 -4.66 7.52 5.78
C ILE A 32 -4.97 6.88 4.41
N GLY A 33 -5.35 7.68 3.41
CA GLY A 33 -5.53 7.21 2.05
C GLY A 33 -4.25 6.59 1.47
N ILE A 34 -3.12 7.29 1.61
CA ILE A 34 -1.80 6.80 1.18
C ILE A 34 -1.39 5.57 1.99
N GLU A 35 -1.60 5.57 3.31
CA GLU A 35 -1.29 4.41 4.16
C GLU A 35 -2.04 3.15 3.71
N LYS A 36 -3.32 3.27 3.35
CA LYS A 36 -4.13 2.17 2.80
C LYS A 36 -3.59 1.66 1.47
N ILE A 37 -3.17 2.58 0.59
CA ILE A 37 -2.55 2.20 -0.69
C ILE A 37 -1.27 1.42 -0.43
N VAL A 38 -0.40 1.92 0.45
CA VAL A 38 0.86 1.25 0.79
C VAL A 38 0.60 -0.17 1.28
N CYS A 39 -0.26 -0.33 2.29
CA CYS A 39 -0.60 -1.64 2.85
C CYS A 39 -1.10 -2.64 1.80
N ASN A 40 -1.98 -2.20 0.89
CA ASN A 40 -2.55 -3.09 -0.13
C ASN A 40 -1.52 -3.49 -1.19
N VAL A 41 -0.61 -2.57 -1.55
CA VAL A 41 0.40 -2.81 -2.58
C VAL A 41 1.52 -3.71 -2.06
N VAL A 42 2.08 -3.44 -0.88
CA VAL A 42 3.16 -4.28 -0.34
C VAL A 42 2.69 -5.69 0.05
N ALA A 43 1.38 -5.87 0.25
CA ALA A 43 0.76 -7.19 0.45
C ALA A 43 0.63 -8.01 -0.86
N ASN A 44 0.82 -7.40 -2.03
CA ASN A 44 0.77 -8.09 -3.32
C ASN A 44 2.00 -7.76 -4.20
N PRO A 45 3.03 -8.62 -4.21
CA PRO A 45 4.25 -8.41 -4.98
C PRO A 45 4.03 -8.30 -6.50
N ASN A 46 2.88 -8.74 -7.03
CA ASN A 46 2.57 -8.64 -8.45
C ASN A 46 2.20 -7.20 -8.88
N ILE A 47 1.94 -6.29 -7.94
CA ILE A 47 1.63 -4.90 -8.27
C ILE A 47 2.93 -4.14 -8.43
N ARG A 48 3.26 -3.81 -9.69
CA ARG A 48 4.51 -3.14 -10.08
C ARG A 48 4.33 -1.73 -10.62
N TYR A 49 3.09 -1.32 -10.86
CA TYR A 49 2.75 -0.01 -11.40
C TYR A 49 1.59 0.62 -10.64
N ILE A 50 1.62 1.95 -10.53
CA ILE A 50 0.49 2.76 -10.10
C ILE A 50 0.29 3.86 -11.13
N VAL A 51 -0.92 3.94 -11.68
CA VAL A 51 -1.33 5.03 -12.56
C VAL A 51 -2.06 6.07 -11.73
N LEU A 52 -1.47 7.25 -11.58
CA LEU A 52 -2.09 8.38 -10.87
C LEU A 52 -2.81 9.27 -11.88
N CYS A 53 -4.13 9.36 -11.76
CA CYS A 53 -5.02 10.07 -12.66
C CYS A 53 -6.19 10.71 -11.90
N GLY A 54 -7.05 11.42 -12.62
CA GLY A 54 -8.22 12.11 -12.08
C GLY A 54 -7.99 13.60 -11.87
N VAL A 55 -8.76 14.16 -10.95
CA VAL A 55 -8.73 15.59 -10.60
C VAL A 55 -8.21 15.74 -9.18
N GLU A 56 -7.25 16.65 -9.00
CA GLU A 56 -6.69 16.94 -7.68
C GLU A 56 -7.75 17.53 -6.75
N SER A 57 -7.80 17.04 -5.51
CA SER A 57 -8.74 17.54 -4.52
C SER A 57 -8.22 18.85 -3.90
N ALA A 58 -8.99 19.92 -4.05
CA ALA A 58 -8.65 21.21 -3.48
C ALA A 58 -8.58 21.13 -1.94
N GLY A 59 -7.50 21.68 -1.37
CA GLY A 59 -7.28 21.73 0.08
C GLY A 59 -6.49 20.55 0.63
N HIS A 60 -6.69 19.34 0.12
CA HIS A 60 -5.95 18.14 0.56
C HIS A 60 -4.72 17.84 -0.29
N TRP A 61 -4.74 18.16 -1.59
CA TRP A 61 -3.65 17.88 -2.53
C TRP A 61 -3.10 16.43 -2.46
N PRO A 62 -3.98 15.41 -2.43
CA PRO A 62 -3.56 14.02 -2.28
C PRO A 62 -2.64 13.51 -3.40
N GLY A 63 -2.80 13.99 -4.63
CA GLY A 63 -1.94 13.62 -5.77
C GLY A 63 -0.52 14.14 -5.60
N ASP A 64 -0.35 15.43 -5.31
CA ASP A 64 0.94 16.07 -4.98
C ASP A 64 1.63 15.36 -3.79
N ALA A 65 0.88 15.05 -2.73
CA ALA A 65 1.40 14.31 -1.59
C ALA A 65 1.87 12.90 -1.98
N PHE A 66 1.11 12.20 -2.82
CA PHE A 66 1.47 10.86 -3.26
C PHE A 66 2.70 10.84 -4.18
N GLU A 67 2.82 11.79 -5.10
CA GLU A 67 4.01 11.95 -5.94
C GLU A 67 5.26 12.23 -5.10
N CYS A 68 5.17 13.17 -4.15
CA CYS A 68 6.25 13.49 -3.23
C CYS A 68 6.62 12.29 -2.36
N PHE A 69 5.63 11.52 -1.91
CA PHE A 69 5.86 10.29 -1.14
C PHE A 69 6.63 9.24 -1.92
N VAL A 70 6.24 8.95 -3.17
CA VAL A 70 6.96 7.97 -3.99
C VAL A 70 8.40 8.44 -4.25
N LYS A 71 8.56 9.72 -4.60
CA LYS A 71 9.86 10.28 -4.97
C LYS A 71 10.81 10.41 -3.78
N ASN A 72 10.35 11.01 -2.68
CA ASN A 72 11.21 11.47 -1.59
C ASN A 72 11.06 10.64 -0.31
N GLY A 73 9.98 9.87 -0.14
CA GLY A 73 9.67 9.17 1.09
C GLY A 73 9.18 10.11 2.20
N VAL A 74 9.53 9.78 3.45
CA VAL A 74 9.15 10.55 4.64
C VAL A 74 10.38 10.94 5.46
N ASP A 75 10.27 12.01 6.24
CA ASP A 75 11.28 12.43 7.20
C ASP A 75 11.20 11.67 8.54
N GLU A 76 12.06 12.04 9.49
CA GLU A 76 12.10 11.46 10.84
C GLU A 76 10.79 11.63 11.61
N LYS A 77 10.03 12.70 11.31
CA LYS A 77 8.73 13.02 11.90
C LYS A 77 7.57 12.34 11.17
N ARG A 78 7.85 11.46 10.20
CA ARG A 78 6.86 10.78 9.34
C ARG A 78 6.10 11.71 8.39
N CYS A 79 6.62 12.90 8.14
CA CYS A 79 6.07 13.85 7.18
C CYS A 79 6.57 13.51 5.76
N ILE A 80 5.68 13.56 4.75
CA ILE A 80 6.06 13.37 3.35
C ILE A 80 6.91 14.56 2.89
N ILE A 81 8.13 14.26 2.44
CA ILE A 81 9.11 15.29 2.08
C ILE A 81 8.69 15.97 0.77
N GLY A 82 8.50 17.30 0.82
CA GLY A 82 8.19 18.14 -0.35
C GLY A 82 6.71 18.26 -0.71
N SER A 83 5.81 17.63 0.08
CA SER A 83 4.36 17.74 -0.12
C SER A 83 3.83 19.12 0.24
N LYS A 84 2.89 19.64 -0.57
CA LYS A 84 2.14 20.87 -0.30
C LYS A 84 0.86 20.62 0.51
N ALA A 85 0.51 19.36 0.74
CA ALA A 85 -0.69 19.01 1.49
C ALA A 85 -0.58 19.49 2.95
N PRO A 86 -1.72 19.80 3.60
CA PRO A 86 -1.71 20.38 4.94
C PRO A 86 -1.32 19.39 6.04
N THR A 87 -1.71 18.11 5.93
CA THR A 87 -1.41 17.08 6.95
C THR A 87 -0.81 15.79 6.39
N PRO A 88 0.36 15.84 5.71
CA PRO A 88 0.93 14.72 4.97
C PRO A 88 1.78 13.80 5.87
N TYR A 89 1.18 13.27 6.94
CA TYR A 89 1.88 12.42 7.92
C TYR A 89 1.44 10.96 7.84
N LEU A 90 2.42 10.03 7.86
CA LEU A 90 2.19 8.58 7.71
C LEU A 90 2.63 7.82 8.97
N TYR A 91 1.77 7.77 9.99
CA TYR A 91 2.08 7.21 11.32
C TYR A 91 1.79 5.70 11.47
N ASN A 92 0.90 5.14 10.66
CA ASN A 92 0.45 3.75 10.79
C ASN A 92 1.38 2.75 10.08
N ILE A 93 2.14 3.18 9.10
CA ILE A 93 2.98 2.29 8.27
C ILE A 93 4.44 2.25 8.75
N SER A 94 5.10 1.11 8.60
CA SER A 94 6.53 0.96 8.95
C SER A 94 7.42 1.64 7.90
N LEU A 95 8.62 2.06 8.31
CA LEU A 95 9.62 2.60 7.37
C LEU A 95 10.04 1.53 6.35
N GLU A 96 10.12 0.27 6.79
CA GLU A 96 10.36 -0.88 5.92
C GLU A 96 9.33 -0.97 4.79
N ALA A 97 8.04 -0.81 5.09
CA ALA A 97 7.01 -0.86 4.07
C ALA A 97 6.99 0.35 3.15
N ILE A 98 7.36 1.54 3.66
CA ILE A 98 7.55 2.73 2.83
C ILE A 98 8.66 2.47 1.80
N GLU A 99 9.81 1.99 2.25
CA GLU A 99 10.94 1.68 1.37
C GLU A 99 10.61 0.55 0.39
N ARG A 100 9.97 -0.51 0.89
CA ARG A 100 9.48 -1.61 0.05
C ARG A 100 8.54 -1.11 -1.03
N PHE A 101 7.55 -0.28 -0.67
CA PHE A 101 6.61 0.30 -1.62
C PHE A 101 7.32 1.08 -2.72
N ARG A 102 8.23 1.99 -2.33
CA ARG A 102 8.98 2.84 -3.27
C ARG A 102 9.86 2.04 -4.24
N LYS A 103 10.41 0.91 -3.80
CA LYS A 103 11.20 0.00 -4.66
C LYS A 103 10.32 -0.91 -5.52
N GLN A 104 9.14 -1.27 -5.03
CA GLN A 104 8.26 -2.23 -5.69
C GLN A 104 7.55 -1.65 -6.91
N ILE A 105 7.11 -0.40 -6.83
CA ILE A 105 6.26 0.24 -7.84
C ILE A 105 7.00 1.28 -8.68
N THR A 106 6.59 1.40 -9.93
CA THR A 106 6.85 2.57 -10.77
C THR A 106 5.58 3.42 -10.84
N LEU A 107 5.71 4.72 -10.54
CA LEU A 107 4.61 5.67 -10.63
C LEU A 107 4.49 6.22 -12.06
N ILE A 108 3.31 6.06 -12.66
CA ILE A 108 2.93 6.69 -13.92
C ILE A 108 1.97 7.82 -13.58
N SER A 109 2.49 9.04 -13.46
CA SER A 109 1.66 10.19 -13.17
C SER A 109 1.14 10.84 -14.47
N LEU A 110 -0.18 10.95 -14.57
CA LEU A 110 -0.86 11.77 -15.57
C LEU A 110 -1.17 13.18 -15.03
N LEU A 111 -0.91 13.47 -13.75
CA LEU A 111 -1.13 14.79 -13.16
C LEU A 111 -0.09 15.82 -13.62
N LEU A 112 1.12 15.37 -13.96
CA LEU A 112 2.23 16.19 -14.44
C LEU A 112 2.07 16.65 -15.89
N ASP A 113 1.12 16.08 -16.64
CA ASP A 113 0.93 16.42 -18.04
C ASP A 113 0.26 17.81 -18.19
N GLU A 114 0.79 18.63 -19.10
CA GLU A 114 0.25 19.96 -19.39
C GLU A 114 -1.21 19.88 -19.88
N ASN A 115 -1.53 18.81 -20.62
CA ASN A 115 -2.87 18.54 -21.10
C ASN A 115 -3.72 17.86 -20.02
N ARG A 116 -4.37 18.70 -19.20
CA ARG A 116 -5.30 18.29 -18.13
C ARG A 116 -6.45 17.38 -18.58
N LYS A 117 -6.72 17.22 -19.88
CA LYS A 117 -7.73 16.28 -20.38
C LYS A 117 -7.25 14.83 -20.28
N ILE A 118 -5.96 14.57 -20.43
CA ILE A 118 -5.38 13.21 -20.44
C ILE A 118 -5.64 12.48 -19.11
N ARG A 119 -5.53 13.20 -17.98
CA ARG A 119 -5.77 12.65 -16.64
C ARG A 119 -7.23 12.27 -16.36
N ILE A 120 -8.19 12.69 -17.18
CA ILE A 120 -9.61 12.34 -17.03
C ILE A 120 -10.18 11.61 -18.25
N ASP A 121 -9.33 11.23 -19.21
CA ASP A 121 -9.75 10.53 -20.42
C ASP A 121 -9.73 9.00 -20.18
N PRO A 122 -10.88 8.31 -20.25
CA PRO A 122 -10.95 6.87 -20.07
C PRO A 122 -10.07 6.08 -21.05
N GLU A 123 -9.94 6.55 -22.29
CA GLU A 123 -9.15 5.84 -23.31
C GLU A 123 -7.65 5.94 -22.98
N MET A 124 -7.21 7.06 -22.39
CA MET A 124 -5.85 7.19 -21.90
C MET A 124 -5.55 6.30 -20.70
N ILE A 125 -6.49 6.17 -19.76
CA ILE A 125 -6.34 5.25 -18.63
C ILE A 125 -6.26 3.81 -19.12
N LYS A 126 -7.13 3.42 -20.06
CA LYS A 126 -7.09 2.10 -20.68
C LYS A 126 -5.73 1.83 -21.32
N LYS A 127 -5.21 2.75 -22.14
CA LYS A 127 -3.87 2.62 -22.75
C LYS A 127 -2.76 2.52 -21.71
N ALA A 128 -2.83 3.30 -20.64
CA ALA A 128 -1.85 3.26 -19.55
C ALA A 128 -1.81 1.88 -18.90
N VAL A 129 -2.97 1.35 -18.52
CA VAL A 129 -3.11 0.03 -17.90
C VAL A 129 -2.63 -1.07 -18.86
N GLN A 130 -3.08 -1.04 -20.12
CA GLN A 130 -2.70 -2.01 -21.14
C GLN A 130 -1.19 -2.05 -21.37
N ALA A 131 -0.53 -0.89 -21.46
CA ALA A 131 0.91 -0.82 -21.65
C ALA A 131 1.70 -1.45 -20.49
N CYS A 132 1.18 -1.37 -19.25
CA CYS A 132 1.88 -1.86 -18.06
C CYS A 132 2.03 -3.38 -17.98
N TYR A 133 1.14 -4.16 -18.61
CA TYR A 133 1.16 -5.63 -18.51
C TYR A 133 1.60 -6.32 -19.82
N GLN A 134 2.11 -5.57 -20.79
CA GLN A 134 2.67 -6.18 -22.00
C GLN A 134 3.96 -6.94 -21.70
N GLU A 135 4.20 -8.05 -22.38
CA GLU A 135 5.45 -8.82 -22.26
C GLU A 135 6.66 -8.05 -22.78
N GLN A 136 6.46 -7.24 -23.84
CA GLN A 136 7.52 -6.46 -24.46
C GLN A 136 7.49 -5.00 -23.99
N PRO A 137 8.67 -4.34 -23.89
CA PRO A 137 8.78 -2.91 -23.60
C PRO A 137 7.88 -2.07 -24.52
N THR A 138 6.88 -1.44 -23.93
CA THR A 138 5.87 -0.64 -24.62
C THR A 138 6.03 0.82 -24.22
N LYS A 139 6.10 1.70 -25.22
CA LYS A 139 6.17 3.14 -24.98
C LYS A 139 4.78 3.67 -24.62
N PHE A 140 4.69 4.34 -23.48
CA PHE A 140 3.49 5.07 -23.04
C PHE A 140 3.89 6.47 -22.60
N LEU A 141 3.52 7.50 -23.36
CA LEU A 141 4.00 8.88 -23.17
C LEU A 141 5.54 8.91 -23.09
N ASN A 142 6.08 9.36 -21.96
CA ASN A 142 7.51 9.43 -21.66
C ASN A 142 8.04 8.19 -20.89
N TYR A 143 7.19 7.19 -20.68
CA TYR A 143 7.51 5.97 -19.97
C TYR A 143 7.74 4.81 -20.95
N ILE A 144 8.63 3.89 -20.56
CA ILE A 144 8.77 2.57 -21.18
C ILE A 144 8.32 1.59 -20.11
N VAL A 145 7.22 0.88 -20.37
CA VAL A 145 6.55 0.01 -19.40
C VAL A 145 6.30 -1.36 -20.01
N TYR A 146 6.33 -2.39 -19.18
CA TYR A 146 6.11 -3.80 -19.50
C TYR A 146 5.96 -4.58 -18.20
N ASP A 147 5.46 -5.81 -18.21
CA ASP A 147 5.37 -6.63 -17.01
C ASP A 147 6.76 -7.17 -16.60
N PRO A 148 7.36 -6.72 -15.49
CA PRO A 148 8.64 -7.25 -15.03
C PRO A 148 8.47 -8.50 -14.14
N GLY A 149 7.24 -8.99 -13.97
CA GLY A 149 6.87 -10.04 -13.03
C GLY A 149 6.76 -9.55 -11.58
N ALA A 150 6.57 -10.49 -10.66
CA ALA A 150 6.44 -10.22 -9.24
C ALA A 150 7.72 -9.58 -8.65
N TYR A 151 7.54 -8.72 -7.66
CA TYR A 151 8.64 -8.23 -6.85
C TYR A 151 9.26 -9.39 -6.04
N PRO A 152 10.59 -9.52 -5.96
CA PRO A 152 11.26 -10.74 -5.52
C PRO A 152 11.09 -11.09 -4.03
N GLU A 153 10.85 -10.10 -3.18
CA GLU A 153 10.68 -10.29 -1.74
C GLU A 153 9.21 -10.68 -1.39
N PRO A 154 8.99 -11.42 -0.29
CA PRO A 154 7.65 -11.83 0.14
C PRO A 154 6.74 -10.63 0.48
N PRO A 155 5.41 -10.83 0.47
CA PRO A 155 4.44 -9.80 0.83
C PRO A 155 4.59 -9.33 2.29
N ILE A 156 4.35 -8.05 2.52
CA ILE A 156 4.28 -7.45 3.86
C ILE A 156 2.81 -7.20 4.20
N CYS A 157 2.32 -7.78 5.29
CA CYS A 157 0.96 -7.55 5.78
C CYS A 157 0.98 -6.73 7.07
N MET A 158 0.22 -5.64 7.13
CA MET A 158 0.13 -4.81 8.32
C MET A 158 -1.27 -4.31 8.61
N LYS A 159 -1.52 -3.97 9.87
CA LYS A 159 -2.80 -3.43 10.34
C LYS A 159 -2.69 -1.93 10.53
N ILE A 160 -3.62 -1.18 9.94
CA ILE A 160 -3.82 0.24 10.24
C ILE A 160 -4.70 0.30 11.49
N THR A 161 -4.07 0.49 12.65
CA THR A 161 -4.76 0.43 13.94
C THR A 161 -5.25 1.80 14.42
N TRP A 162 -4.65 2.89 13.95
CA TRP A 162 -4.89 4.20 14.52
C TRP A 162 -6.01 4.94 13.79
N ARG A 163 -7.09 5.23 14.51
CA ARG A 163 -8.11 6.21 14.08
C ARG A 163 -7.64 7.59 14.52
N ILE A 164 -7.08 8.35 13.59
CA ILE A 164 -6.67 9.73 13.85
C ILE A 164 -7.93 10.56 14.09
N THR A 165 -8.26 10.82 15.35
CA THR A 165 -9.43 11.62 15.72
C THR A 165 -9.19 13.11 15.51
N LYS A 166 -7.91 13.55 15.41
CA LYS A 166 -7.51 14.93 15.14
C LYS A 166 -6.30 15.01 14.20
N PRO A 167 -6.51 14.93 12.86
CA PRO A 167 -5.42 14.99 11.87
C PRO A 167 -4.54 16.23 11.92
N TRP A 168 -5.08 17.34 12.44
CA TRP A 168 -4.38 18.62 12.63
C TRP A 168 -3.58 18.72 13.93
N ALA A 169 -3.70 17.73 14.83
CA ALA A 169 -2.92 17.75 16.06
C ALA A 169 -1.49 17.36 15.71
N VAL A 170 -0.56 18.32 15.82
CA VAL A 170 0.86 18.00 15.93
C VAL A 170 1.02 17.31 17.28
N TYR A 171 1.13 15.98 17.26
CA TYR A 171 1.28 15.18 18.47
C TYR A 171 2.66 15.50 19.07
N PRO A 172 2.74 15.99 20.33
CA PRO A 172 4.03 16.29 20.98
C PRO A 172 4.94 15.06 21.00
N GLU A 173 6.26 15.28 21.06
CA GLU A 173 7.28 14.20 21.08
C GLU A 173 6.99 13.15 22.16
N GLU A 174 6.44 13.55 23.31
CA GLU A 174 6.03 12.63 24.38
C GLU A 174 4.93 11.65 23.97
N GLU A 175 3.98 12.07 23.13
CA GLU A 175 2.94 11.18 22.62
C GLU A 175 3.50 10.25 21.54
N ALA A 176 4.40 10.73 20.68
CA ALA A 176 5.14 9.89 19.74
C ALA A 176 6.01 8.85 20.47
N GLU A 177 6.60 9.21 21.61
CA GLU A 177 7.42 8.32 22.42
C GLU A 177 6.60 7.31 23.21
N LYS A 178 5.44 7.72 23.77
CA LYS A 178 4.42 6.77 24.27
C LYS A 178 3.97 5.82 23.17
N MET A 179 3.81 6.29 21.93
CA MET A 179 3.45 5.47 20.77
C MET A 179 4.55 4.47 20.42
N LYS A 180 5.82 4.88 20.49
CA LYS A 180 6.99 4.02 20.29
C LYS A 180 7.02 2.90 21.32
N ARG A 181 6.79 3.22 22.59
CA ARG A 181 6.67 2.24 23.69
C ARG A 181 5.52 1.26 23.49
N ILE A 182 4.36 1.74 23.02
CA ILE A 182 3.21 0.86 22.71
C ILE A 182 3.52 -0.08 21.54
N LYS A 183 4.16 0.42 20.46
CA LYS A 183 4.59 -0.41 19.33
C LYS A 183 5.64 -1.45 19.74
N GLU A 184 6.62 -1.06 20.55
CA GLU A 184 7.65 -1.96 21.10
C GLU A 184 7.03 -3.05 21.97
N ALA A 185 6.11 -2.69 22.88
CA ALA A 185 5.39 -3.65 23.71
C ALA A 185 4.54 -4.63 22.87
N ALA A 186 3.88 -4.15 21.81
CA ALA A 186 3.14 -5.00 20.90
C ALA A 186 4.04 -5.97 20.11
N LEU A 187 5.23 -5.52 19.70
CA LEU A 187 6.22 -6.35 19.00
C LEU A 187 6.77 -7.46 19.92
N ILE A 188 7.06 -7.13 21.18
CA ILE A 188 7.49 -8.09 22.20
C ILE A 188 6.43 -9.16 22.40
N LYS A 189 5.18 -8.74 22.58
CA LYS A 189 4.06 -9.67 22.76
C LYS A 189 3.85 -10.59 21.56
N ALA A 190 3.99 -10.08 20.33
CA ALA A 190 3.90 -10.90 19.12
C ALA A 190 5.02 -11.94 19.05
N LYS A 191 6.26 -11.58 19.43
CA LYS A 191 7.38 -12.53 19.51
C LYS A 191 7.17 -13.58 20.60
N GLU A 192 6.63 -13.20 21.75
CA GLU A 192 6.28 -14.15 22.80
C GLU A 192 5.24 -15.15 22.30
N GLU A 193 4.15 -14.67 21.69
CA GLU A 193 3.10 -15.53 21.11
C GLU A 193 3.65 -16.50 20.05
N GLU A 194 4.57 -16.05 19.19
CA GLU A 194 5.25 -16.90 18.20
C GLU A 194 6.12 -17.98 18.88
N LEU A 195 6.84 -17.61 19.95
CA LEU A 195 7.67 -18.53 20.71
C LEU A 195 6.84 -19.59 21.44
N THR A 196 5.70 -19.20 22.03
CA THR A 196 4.77 -20.13 22.67
C THR A 196 4.18 -21.10 21.65
N ARG A 197 3.88 -20.62 20.44
CA ARG A 197 3.35 -21.44 19.35
C ARG A 197 4.37 -22.47 18.88
N LYS A 198 5.64 -22.08 18.71
CA LYS A 198 6.74 -23.01 18.39
C LYS A 198 6.92 -24.09 19.46
N ARG A 199 6.91 -23.70 20.74
CA ARG A 199 6.98 -24.65 21.86
C ARG A 199 5.79 -25.62 21.88
N PHE A 200 4.60 -25.14 21.54
CA PHE A 200 3.41 -25.97 21.45
C PHE A 200 3.51 -26.98 20.30
N GLU A 201 4.01 -26.56 19.13
CA GLU A 201 4.27 -27.43 17.99
C GLU A 201 5.35 -28.48 18.29
N GLU A 202 6.45 -28.09 18.93
CA GLU A 202 7.50 -29.01 19.40
C GLU A 202 6.95 -30.04 20.40
N SER A 203 6.17 -29.59 21.38
CA SER A 203 5.53 -30.47 22.36
C SER A 203 4.55 -31.44 21.71
N LYS A 204 3.76 -30.97 20.74
CA LYS A 204 2.84 -31.81 19.96
C LYS A 204 3.61 -32.87 19.14
N ALA A 205 4.68 -32.48 18.47
CA ALA A 205 5.53 -33.39 17.70
C ALA A 205 6.20 -34.45 18.60
N PHE A 206 6.65 -34.04 19.79
CA PHE A 206 7.21 -34.95 20.79
C PHE A 206 6.17 -35.95 21.31
N MET A 207 4.94 -35.50 21.58
CA MET A 207 3.84 -36.38 21.98
C MET A 207 3.43 -37.37 20.89
N GLU A 208 3.44 -36.96 19.61
CA GLU A 208 3.19 -37.86 18.48
C GLU A 208 4.28 -38.91 18.30
N LEU A 209 5.54 -38.59 18.65
CA LEU A 209 6.67 -39.52 18.65
C LEU A 209 6.55 -40.58 19.78
N LEU A 210 6.13 -40.16 20.97
CA LEU A 210 5.98 -41.03 22.14
C LEU A 210 4.77 -41.97 22.06
N PHE A 211 3.69 -41.52 21.41
CA PHE A 211 2.45 -42.29 21.24
C PHE A 211 2.11 -42.46 19.76
N PRO A 212 2.91 -43.23 18.99
CA PRO A 212 2.59 -43.51 17.60
C PRO A 212 1.24 -44.23 17.54
N LYS A 213 0.30 -43.71 16.73
CA LYS A 213 -1.01 -44.33 16.54
C LYS A 213 -0.82 -45.80 16.15
N GLY A 214 -1.25 -46.70 17.03
CA GLY A 214 -1.17 -48.13 16.82
C GLY A 214 -1.80 -48.51 15.48
N LYS A 215 -1.08 -49.31 14.68
CA LYS A 215 -1.58 -49.91 13.44
C LYS A 215 -2.92 -50.58 13.74
N LYS A 216 -4.01 -50.12 13.09
CA LYS A 216 -5.24 -50.89 13.00
C LYS A 216 -4.87 -52.24 12.38
N LYS A 217 -5.07 -53.33 13.13
CA LYS A 217 -5.06 -54.68 12.58
C LYS A 217 -6.16 -54.75 11.53
N GLU A 218 -5.78 -55.05 10.30
CA GLU A 218 -6.68 -55.69 9.33
C GLU A 218 -6.95 -57.10 9.85
N GLU A 219 -8.17 -57.37 10.31
CA GLU A 219 -8.67 -58.73 10.50
C GLU A 219 -9.59 -59.07 9.33
N LYS A 220 -9.36 -60.30 8.84
CA LYS A 220 -9.88 -60.95 7.64
C LYS A 220 -11.38 -61.18 7.66
#